data_AF-A0A916XK39-F1
#
_entry.id   AF-A0A916XK39-F1
#
_cell.length_a   1.000
_cell.length_b   1.000
_cell.length_c   1.000
_cell.angle_alpha   90.00
_cell.angle_beta   90.00
_cell.angle_gamma   90.00
#
_symmetry.space_group_name_H-M   'P 1'
#
loop_
_entity.id
_entity.type
_entity.pdbx_description
1 polymer ?
#
loop_
_entity_poly.entity_id
_entity_poly.type
_entity_poly.pdbx_seq_one_letter_code
_entity_poly.pdbx_strand_id
1 'polypeptide(L)'
;MLKLLLRIAMAVAGLAFLADAGLPFTTQALHVDGHSTTTSRISGNTGPTCDTAYHLKFTDGGLDSCSVGYATYSRLNDGDAVTVKSSRLLKSCVSIERAGETVHTERYWKIAHIALGILLVVIALGWIKTEEGTWSWH
;
A
#
# COMPACT_ATOMS: atom_id res chain seq x y z
N MET A 1 16.66 15.71 20.85
CA MET A 1 16.06 16.31 19.63
C MET A 1 15.56 15.26 18.64
N LEU A 2 16.33 14.22 18.32
CA LEU A 2 15.91 13.13 17.41
C LEU A 2 14.54 12.51 17.75
N LYS A 3 14.27 12.19 19.03
CA LYS A 3 12.99 11.62 19.49
C LYS A 3 11.78 12.53 19.17
N LEU A 4 11.96 13.85 19.28
CA LEU A 4 10.89 14.82 18.98
C LEU A 4 10.61 14.88 17.48
N LEU A 5 11.67 14.95 16.66
CA LEU A 5 11.55 14.93 15.20
C LEU A 5 10.86 13.66 14.71
N LEU A 6 11.22 12.51 15.27
CA LEU A 6 10.60 11.23 14.93
C LEU A 6 9.10 11.22 15.26
N ARG A 7 8.69 11.75 16.42
CA ARG A 7 7.27 11.86 16.80
C ARG A 7 6.50 12.78 15.87
N ILE A 8 7.09 13.92 15.50
CA ILE A 8 6.47 14.84 14.53
C ILE A 8 6.30 14.15 13.18
N ALA A 9 7.33 13.45 12.68
CA ALA A 9 7.25 12.71 11.43
C ALA A 9 6.16 11.63 11.47
N MET A 10 6.06 10.87 12.57
CA MET A 10 5.00 9.88 12.76
C MET A 10 3.60 10.51 12.81
N ALA A 11 3.44 11.64 13.51
CA ALA A 11 2.16 12.35 13.56
C ALA A 11 1.74 12.86 12.18
N VAL A 12 2.66 13.45 11.42
CA VAL A 12 2.41 13.92 10.04
C VAL A 12 2.03 12.75 9.13
N ALA A 13 2.78 11.65 9.19
CA ALA A 13 2.45 10.44 8.42
C ALA A 13 1.07 9.89 8.80
N GLY A 14 0.77 9.77 10.09
CA GLY A 14 -0.53 9.29 10.57
C GLY A 14 -1.70 10.16 10.10
N LEU A 15 -1.55 11.49 10.15
CA LEU A 15 -2.54 12.43 9.62
C LEU A 15 -2.69 12.31 8.09
N ALA A 16 -1.60 12.09 7.36
CA ALA A 16 -1.65 11.87 5.92
C ALA A 16 -2.44 10.61 5.55
N PHE A 17 -2.25 9.50 6.28
CA PHE A 17 -3.03 8.27 6.11
C PHE A 17 -4.54 8.49 6.37
N LEU A 18 -4.87 9.22 7.44
CA LEU A 18 -6.26 9.54 7.77
C LEU A 18 -6.91 10.45 6.71
N ALA A 19 -6.18 11.47 6.25
CA ALA A 19 -6.64 12.36 5.20
C ALA A 19 -6.86 11.60 3.89
N ASP A 20 -5.94 10.72 3.49
CA ASP A 20 -6.06 9.94 2.27
C ASP A 20 -7.27 9.00 2.29
N ALA A 21 -7.56 8.39 3.45
CA ALA A 21 -8.74 7.54 3.62
C ALA A 21 -10.07 8.30 3.58
N GLY A 22 -10.06 9.59 3.98
CA GLY A 22 -11.23 10.47 3.98
C GLY A 22 -11.52 11.14 2.63
N LEU A 23 -10.53 11.23 1.75
CA LEU A 23 -10.67 11.85 0.43
C LEU A 23 -11.38 10.92 -0.57
N PRO A 24 -12.09 11.49 -1.57
CA PRO A 24 -12.66 10.70 -2.65
C PRO A 24 -11.56 10.10 -3.53
N PHE A 25 -11.85 8.93 -4.09
CA PHE A 25 -10.96 8.27 -5.03
C PHE A 25 -10.85 9.05 -6.34
N THR A 26 -9.69 8.95 -6.97
CA THR A 26 -9.48 9.42 -8.34
C THR A 26 -9.58 8.23 -9.28
N THR A 27 -10.35 8.38 -10.35
CA THR A 27 -10.52 7.36 -11.39
C THR A 27 -9.77 7.82 -12.63
N GLN A 28 -8.92 6.97 -13.19
CA GLN A 28 -8.12 7.26 -14.40
C GLN A 28 -8.21 6.10 -15.37
N ALA A 29 -8.26 6.40 -16.66
CA ALA A 29 -8.08 5.41 -17.72
C ALA A 29 -6.59 5.30 -18.03
N LEU A 30 -6.03 4.10 -17.90
CA LEU A 30 -4.61 3.81 -18.06
C LEU A 30 -4.43 2.62 -19.00
N HIS A 31 -3.24 2.47 -19.57
CA HIS A 31 -2.85 1.25 -20.26
C HIS A 31 -1.86 0.45 -19.42
N VAL A 32 -2.00 -0.87 -19.43
CA VAL A 32 -1.00 -1.77 -18.84
C VAL A 32 0.25 -1.72 -19.71
N ASP A 33 1.39 -1.33 -19.14
CA ASP A 33 2.67 -1.20 -19.85
C ASP A 33 3.67 -2.29 -19.45
N GLY A 34 3.33 -3.09 -18.44
CA GLY A 34 4.19 -4.19 -18.05
C GLY A 34 3.77 -4.90 -16.78
N HIS A 35 4.47 -5.99 -16.55
CA HIS A 35 4.28 -6.88 -15.43
C HIS A 35 5.61 -7.06 -14.70
N SER A 36 5.61 -6.99 -13.37
CA SER A 36 6.80 -7.25 -12.56
C SER A 36 6.45 -8.07 -11.33
N THR A 37 7.38 -8.94 -10.92
CA THR A 37 7.22 -9.76 -9.73
C THR A 37 8.39 -9.55 -8.79
N THR A 38 8.10 -9.49 -7.50
CA THR A 38 9.10 -9.42 -6.45
C THR A 38 8.95 -10.66 -5.58
N THR A 39 9.89 -11.60 -5.71
CA THR A 39 9.92 -12.79 -4.86
C THR A 39 10.83 -12.56 -3.68
N SER A 40 10.26 -12.57 -2.48
CA SER A 40 11.01 -12.51 -1.22
C SER A 40 11.11 -13.91 -0.63
N ARG A 41 12.34 -14.37 -0.37
CA ARG A 41 12.58 -15.60 0.39
C ARG A 41 12.77 -15.22 1.85
N ILE A 42 11.86 -15.68 2.70
CA ILE A 42 11.99 -15.52 4.14
C ILE A 42 12.51 -16.85 4.68
N SER A 43 13.77 -16.86 5.13
CA SER A 43 14.29 -18.00 5.90
C SER A 43 13.83 -17.86 7.34
N GLY A 44 12.77 -18.60 7.69
CA GLY A 44 12.33 -18.76 9.08
C GLY A 44 12.85 -20.06 9.69
N ASN A 45 12.70 -20.20 11.02
CA ASN A 45 13.01 -21.43 11.76
C ASN A 45 12.22 -22.67 11.27
N THR A 46 11.14 -22.47 10.52
CA THR A 46 10.26 -23.52 9.98
C THR A 46 10.53 -23.88 8.52
N GLY A 47 11.60 -23.34 7.92
CA GLY A 47 11.97 -23.56 6.52
C GLY A 47 11.80 -22.32 5.63
N PRO A 48 12.27 -22.37 4.38
CA PRO A 48 12.17 -21.25 3.46
C PRO A 48 10.72 -21.08 2.98
N THR A 49 10.10 -19.94 3.29
CA THR A 49 8.85 -19.52 2.67
C THR A 49 9.14 -18.53 1.55
N CYS A 50 8.49 -18.74 0.40
CA CYS A 50 8.56 -17.83 -0.74
C CYS A 50 7.27 -17.04 -0.81
N ASP A 51 7.37 -15.72 -0.61
CA ASP A 51 6.27 -14.80 -0.88
C ASP A 51 6.54 -14.09 -2.22
N THR A 52 5.53 -14.01 -3.08
CA THR A 52 5.65 -13.38 -4.40
C THR A 52 4.63 -12.27 -4.52
N ALA A 53 5.12 -11.03 -4.55
CA ALA A 53 4.32 -9.87 -4.85
C ALA A 53 4.24 -9.68 -6.37
N TYR A 54 3.04 -9.42 -6.88
CA TYR A 54 2.78 -9.19 -8.30
C TYR A 54 2.43 -7.72 -8.51
N HIS A 55 3.08 -7.07 -9.46
CA HIS A 55 2.89 -5.65 -9.74
C HIS A 55 2.57 -5.44 -11.21
N LEU A 56 1.51 -4.68 -11.47
CA LEU A 56 1.16 -4.16 -12.79
C LEU A 56 1.73 -2.75 -12.93
N LYS A 57 2.33 -2.46 -14.08
CA LYS A 57 2.79 -1.12 -14.45
C LYS A 57 1.81 -0.48 -15.42
N PHE A 58 1.66 0.82 -15.30
CA PHE A 58 0.75 1.59 -16.14
C PHE A 58 1.44 2.76 -16.80
N THR A 59 0.92 3.17 -17.95
CA THR A 59 1.27 4.41 -18.64
C THR A 59 0.04 5.34 -18.72
N ASP A 60 0.28 6.57 -19.18
CA ASP A 60 -0.73 7.57 -19.54
C ASP A 60 -1.50 8.19 -18.36
N GLY A 61 -0.95 8.14 -17.15
CA GLY A 61 -1.59 8.79 -16.00
C GLY A 61 -0.67 9.05 -14.81
N GLY A 62 -1.29 9.33 -13.67
CA GLY A 62 -0.59 9.73 -12.44
C GLY A 62 -0.14 8.58 -11.54
N LEU A 63 -0.41 7.33 -11.94
CA LEU A 63 -0.15 6.11 -11.19
C LEU A 63 0.76 5.19 -12.02
N ASP A 64 1.97 4.94 -11.50
CA ASP A 64 2.99 4.20 -12.26
C ASP A 64 2.83 2.68 -12.12
N SER A 65 2.36 2.21 -10.95
CA SER A 65 2.18 0.78 -10.70
C SER A 65 1.15 0.46 -9.61
N CYS A 66 0.58 -0.74 -9.66
CA CYS A 66 -0.27 -1.32 -8.62
C CYS A 66 0.26 -2.69 -8.19
N SER A 67 0.33 -2.92 -6.88
CA SER A 67 0.41 -4.29 -6.35
C SER A 67 -0.94 -4.97 -6.50
N VAL A 68 -0.96 -6.19 -7.03
CA VAL A 68 -2.18 -6.96 -7.27
C VAL A 68 -1.98 -8.44 -6.91
N GLY A 69 -3.08 -9.19 -6.81
CA GLY A 69 -3.02 -10.64 -6.67
C GLY A 69 -2.72 -11.33 -8.00
N TYR A 70 -2.20 -12.57 -7.94
CA TYR A 70 -1.90 -13.39 -9.12
C TYR A 70 -3.08 -13.54 -10.10
N ALA A 71 -4.30 -13.62 -9.58
CA ALA A 71 -5.51 -13.74 -10.41
C ALA A 71 -5.77 -12.49 -11.27
N THR A 72 -5.48 -11.29 -10.75
CA THR A 72 -5.58 -10.05 -11.53
C THR A 72 -4.40 -9.95 -12.50
N TYR A 73 -3.18 -10.24 -12.01
CA TYR A 73 -1.95 -10.21 -12.79
C TYR A 73 -2.01 -11.10 -14.03
N SER A 74 -2.60 -12.30 -13.94
CA SER A 74 -2.69 -13.22 -15.08
C SER A 74 -3.85 -12.94 -16.04
N ARG A 75 -4.77 -12.03 -15.69
CA ARG A 75 -5.96 -11.69 -16.51
C ARG A 75 -5.76 -10.45 -17.38
N LEU A 76 -4.83 -9.59 -17.01
CA LEU A 76 -4.52 -8.36 -17.74
C LEU A 76 -3.26 -8.59 -18.57
N ASN A 77 -3.24 -8.04 -19.77
CA ASN A 77 -2.09 -8.12 -20.68
C ASN A 77 -1.56 -6.72 -20.98
N ASP A 78 -0.30 -6.65 -21.39
CA ASP A 78 0.31 -5.40 -21.84
C ASP A 78 -0.49 -4.84 -23.04
N GLY A 79 -0.76 -3.53 -23.02
CA GLY A 79 -1.63 -2.82 -23.95
C GLY A 79 -3.12 -2.80 -23.57
N ASP A 80 -3.55 -3.52 -22.53
CA ASP A 80 -4.95 -3.47 -22.10
C ASP A 80 -5.31 -2.09 -21.53
N ALA A 81 -6.39 -1.51 -22.04
CA ALA A 81 -7.01 -0.31 -21.48
C ALA A 81 -7.83 -0.67 -20.23
N VAL A 82 -7.48 -0.06 -19.10
CA VAL A 82 -8.11 -0.30 -17.81
C VAL A 82 -8.48 1.01 -17.12
N THR A 83 -9.53 0.97 -16.32
CA THR A 83 -9.91 2.05 -15.44
C THR A 83 -9.44 1.74 -14.03
N VAL A 84 -8.52 2.54 -13.50
CA VAL A 84 -7.96 2.35 -12.16
C VAL A 84 -8.52 3.41 -11.21
N LYS A 85 -9.05 2.96 -10.08
CA LYS A 85 -9.40 3.83 -8.95
C LYS A 85 -8.23 3.82 -7.97
N SER A 86 -7.74 5.00 -7.65
CA SER A 86 -6.63 5.20 -6.71
C SER A 86 -6.95 6.24 -5.65
N SER A 87 -6.24 6.16 -4.52
CA SER A 87 -6.27 7.20 -3.50
C SER A 87 -5.57 8.47 -3.98
N ARG A 88 -5.90 9.62 -3.38
CA ARG A 88 -5.50 10.92 -3.94
C ARG A 88 -4.11 11.35 -3.50
N LEU A 89 -3.73 11.08 -2.25
CA LEU A 89 -2.46 11.50 -1.67
C LEU A 89 -1.40 10.43 -1.84
N LEU A 90 -1.71 9.19 -1.45
CA LEU A 90 -0.73 8.09 -1.47
C LEU A 90 -0.74 7.32 -2.79
N LYS A 91 -1.67 7.65 -3.71
CA LYS A 91 -1.83 6.98 -5.01
C LYS A 91 -1.91 5.46 -4.87
N SER A 92 -2.53 4.99 -3.79
CA SER A 92 -2.70 3.55 -3.59
C SER A 92 -3.79 3.01 -4.51
N CYS A 93 -3.55 1.86 -5.11
CA CYS A 93 -4.49 1.17 -5.98
C CYS A 93 -5.67 0.62 -5.16
N VAL A 94 -6.90 0.93 -5.55
CA VAL A 94 -8.11 0.50 -4.82
C VAL A 94 -8.92 -0.48 -5.65
N SER A 95 -9.08 -0.21 -6.95
CA SER A 95 -9.73 -1.14 -7.86
C SER A 95 -9.22 -0.98 -9.28
N ILE A 96 -9.28 -2.08 -10.04
CA ILE A 96 -8.98 -2.09 -11.48
C ILE A 96 -10.20 -2.68 -12.19
N GLU A 97 -10.68 -1.96 -13.19
CA GLU A 97 -11.80 -2.34 -14.05
C GLU A 97 -11.33 -2.44 -15.51
N ARG A 98 -11.78 -3.47 -16.23
CA ARG A 98 -11.52 -3.65 -17.67
C ARG A 98 -12.85 -3.78 -18.37
N ALA A 99 -13.12 -2.93 -19.36
CA ALA A 99 -14.36 -2.93 -20.13
C ALA A 99 -15.65 -2.95 -19.27
N GLY A 100 -15.62 -2.32 -18.08
CA GLY A 100 -16.75 -2.28 -17.14
C GLY A 100 -16.84 -3.46 -16.16
N GLU A 101 -15.97 -4.47 -16.28
CA GLU A 101 -15.87 -5.56 -15.30
C GLU A 101 -14.77 -5.26 -14.28
N THR A 102 -15.07 -5.42 -12.98
CA THR A 102 -14.09 -5.25 -11.91
C THR A 102 -13.17 -6.46 -11.80
N VAL A 103 -11.91 -6.29 -12.21
CA VAL A 103 -10.88 -7.35 -12.20
C VAL A 103 -10.13 -7.39 -10.87
N HIS A 104 -10.09 -6.28 -10.14
CA HIS A 104 -9.43 -6.16 -8.85
C HIS A 104 -10.18 -5.20 -7.92
N THR A 105 -10.25 -5.52 -6.63
CA THR A 105 -10.78 -4.63 -5.60
C THR A 105 -10.13 -4.92 -4.26
N GLU A 106 -9.54 -3.90 -3.65
CA GLU A 106 -9.07 -3.92 -2.28
C GLU A 106 -10.14 -3.37 -1.33
N ARG A 107 -11.04 -4.25 -0.88
CA ARG A 107 -12.16 -3.86 -0.01
C ARG A 107 -11.71 -3.29 1.35
N TYR A 108 -10.57 -3.74 1.87
CA TYR A 108 -10.10 -3.40 3.22
C TYR A 108 -9.12 -2.22 3.25
N TRP A 109 -8.77 -1.64 2.10
CA TRP A 109 -7.78 -0.57 1.99
C TRP A 109 -8.09 0.63 2.91
N LYS A 110 -9.34 1.10 2.93
CA LYS A 110 -9.77 2.22 3.79
C LYS A 110 -9.57 1.92 5.28
N ILE A 111 -9.96 0.72 5.71
CA ILE A 111 -9.87 0.32 7.12
C ILE A 111 -8.40 0.22 7.52
N ALA A 112 -7.55 -0.36 6.66
CA ALA A 112 -6.12 -0.46 6.91
C ALA A 112 -5.46 0.93 7.03
N HIS A 113 -5.79 1.88 6.15
CA HIS A 113 -5.27 3.25 6.22
C HIS A 113 -5.72 3.99 7.49
N ILE A 114 -6.99 3.84 7.87
CA ILE A 114 -7.51 4.43 9.11
C ILE A 114 -6.81 3.82 10.33
N ALA A 115 -6.73 2.49 10.40
CA ALA A 115 -6.10 1.79 11.53
C ALA A 115 -4.62 2.18 11.67
N LEU A 116 -3.87 2.20 10.56
CA LEU A 116 -2.47 2.61 10.55
C LEU A 116 -2.30 4.09 10.92
N GLY A 117 -3.17 4.96 10.39
CA GLY A 117 -3.17 6.39 10.70
C GLY A 117 -3.40 6.67 12.18
N ILE A 118 -4.41 6.03 12.79
CA ILE A 118 -4.68 6.13 14.23
C ILE A 118 -3.49 5.62 15.03
N LEU A 119 -2.95 4.45 14.68
CA LEU A 119 -1.82 3.85 15.38
C LEU A 119 -0.61 4.79 15.42
N LEU A 120 -0.24 5.39 14.28
CA LEU A 120 0.88 6.32 14.18
C LEU A 120 0.67 7.58 15.05
N VAL A 121 -0.54 8.12 15.06
CA VAL A 121 -0.87 9.30 15.90
C VAL A 121 -0.80 8.94 17.38
N VAL A 122 -1.35 7.79 17.81
CA VAL A 122 -1.31 7.32 19.21
C VAL A 122 0.13 7.11 19.69
N ILE A 123 0.99 6.51 18.85
CA ILE A 123 2.42 6.35 19.14
C ILE A 123 3.12 7.72 19.24
N ALA A 124 2.83 8.64 18.31
CA ALA A 124 3.43 9.97 18.31
C ALA A 124 3.07 10.79 19.57
N LEU A 125 1.83 10.65 20.06
CA LEU A 125 1.38 11.25 21.32
C LEU A 125 2.00 10.58 22.56
N GLY A 126 2.69 9.45 22.40
CA GLY A 126 3.34 8.72 23.48
C GLY A 126 2.34 7.99 24.39
N TRP A 127 1.14 7.70 23.89
CA TRP A 127 0.12 6.97 24.63
C TRP A 127 0.46 5.47 24.78
N ILE A 128 1.25 4.95 23.85
CA ILE A 128 1.85 3.62 23.96
C ILE A 128 3.28 3.80 24.49
N LYS A 129 3.51 3.43 25.75
CA LYS A 129 4.86 3.21 26.25
C LYS A 129 5.35 1.89 25.64
N THR A 130 6.19 1.98 24.62
CA THR A 130 7.07 0.85 24.27
C THR A 130 7.94 0.61 25.49
N GLU A 131 7.71 -0.47 26.22
CA GLU A 131 8.59 -0.89 27.31
C GLU A 131 10.02 -0.86 26.79
N GLU A 132 10.92 -0.24 27.56
CA GLU A 132 12.34 -0.21 27.28
C GLU A 132 12.86 -1.64 27.46
N GLY A 133 12.71 -2.46 26.41
CA GLY A 133 13.40 -3.73 26.28
C GLY A 133 14.88 -3.43 26.18
N THR A 134 15.57 -3.46 27.33
CA THR A 134 17.02 -3.48 27.43
C THR A 134 17.53 -4.69 26.63
N TRP A 135 17.98 -4.46 25.40
CA TRP A 135 18.84 -5.42 24.71
C TRP A 135 20.24 -5.29 25.33
N SER A 136 20.45 -5.98 26.45
CA SER A 136 21.79 -6.20 26.98
C SER A 136 22.50 -7.22 26.08
N TRP A 137 23.49 -6.75 25.33
CA TRP A 137 24.50 -7.63 24.75
C TRP A 137 25.41 -8.10 25.87
N HIS A 138 25.39 -9.40 26.16
CA HIS A 138 26.44 -10.11 26.89
C HIS A 138 27.00 -11.19 25.97
#